data_AF-A0A9D9SEV3-F1
#
_entry.id   AF-A0A9D9SEV3-F1
#
_cell.length_a   1.000
_cell.length_b   1.000
_cell.length_c   1.000
_cell.angle_alpha   90.00
_cell.angle_beta   90.00
_cell.angle_gamma   90.00
#
_symmetry.space_group_name_H-M   'P 1'
#
loop_
_entity.id
_entity.type
_entity.pdbx_description
1 polymer ?
#
loop_
_entity_poly.entity_id
_entity_poly.type
_entity_poly.pdbx_seq_one_letter_code
_entity_poly.pdbx_strand_id
1 'polypeptide(L)'
;QTTAKGVFVAGDLAHGTRLLIDAVASGKAAARSVYQYLTGNALEHELVKTHVVLDRYRRERGYESIRRVEVPTIEPAERLKHPENVVEIGYSREEAMLEASRCLDCGVTPVFDGSRCVLCGGCADVCPTECLKLISLDKLEFDTEVDSMIGASLGEDADLTENSAILKDEDRCIRCALCAIRCPVDAISMERVTFSTNWSSL
;
A
#
# COMPACT_ATOMS: atom_id res chain seq x y z
N GLN A 1 8.83 -6.42 -27.32
CA GLN A 1 9.11 -6.82 -28.72
C GLN A 1 9.87 -8.15 -28.69
N THR A 2 9.61 -9.06 -29.62
CA THR A 2 10.39 -10.31 -29.71
C THR A 2 11.65 -10.11 -30.56
N THR A 3 12.45 -11.16 -30.73
CA THR A 3 13.59 -11.15 -31.67
C THR A 3 13.14 -11.08 -33.14
N ALA A 4 11.88 -11.41 -33.45
CA ALA A 4 11.31 -11.27 -34.79
C ALA A 4 10.82 -9.83 -35.01
N LYS A 5 11.24 -9.21 -36.12
CA LYS A 5 10.90 -7.82 -36.45
C LYS A 5 9.39 -7.65 -36.61
N GLY A 6 8.83 -6.62 -35.97
CA GLY A 6 7.39 -6.30 -36.03
C GLY A 6 6.49 -7.27 -35.26
N VAL A 7 7.06 -8.21 -34.49
CA VAL A 7 6.29 -9.15 -33.68
C VAL A 7 6.34 -8.72 -32.21
N PHE A 8 5.16 -8.57 -31.63
CA PHE A 8 4.95 -8.17 -30.23
C PHE A 8 4.09 -9.20 -29.55
N VAL A 9 4.39 -9.48 -28.28
CA VAL A 9 3.71 -10.48 -27.47
C VAL A 9 3.50 -9.88 -26.08
N ALA A 10 2.38 -10.21 -25.45
CA ALA A 10 2.00 -9.79 -24.11
C ALA A 10 1.33 -10.93 -23.35
N GLY A 11 1.19 -10.76 -22.03
CA GLY A 11 0.52 -11.73 -21.16
C GLY A 11 1.26 -13.06 -21.07
N ASP A 12 0.52 -14.14 -20.91
CA ASP A 12 1.09 -15.47 -20.63
C ASP A 12 1.99 -15.98 -21.77
N LEU A 13 1.69 -15.62 -23.01
CA LEU A 13 2.56 -15.95 -24.16
C LEU A 13 3.95 -15.32 -24.06
N ALA A 14 4.09 -14.19 -23.35
CA ALA A 14 5.38 -13.51 -23.17
C ALA A 14 6.10 -13.92 -21.89
N HIS A 15 5.36 -14.23 -20.82
CA HIS A 15 5.91 -14.29 -19.46
C HIS A 15 5.60 -15.59 -18.71
N GLY A 16 4.88 -16.53 -19.34
CA GLY A 16 4.28 -17.68 -18.66
C GLY A 16 3.08 -17.26 -17.81
N THR A 17 2.44 -18.22 -17.16
CA THR A 17 1.27 -17.97 -16.30
C THR A 17 1.64 -17.07 -15.13
N ARG A 18 1.06 -15.88 -15.08
CA ARG A 18 1.25 -14.88 -14.02
C ARG A 18 -0.08 -14.35 -13.49
N LEU A 19 -0.06 -13.37 -12.59
CA LEU A 19 -1.29 -12.75 -12.11
C LEU A 19 -1.94 -11.94 -13.24
N LEU A 20 -3.27 -11.79 -13.20
CA LEU A 20 -4.01 -10.98 -14.16
C LEU A 20 -3.43 -9.55 -14.30
N ILE A 21 -2.97 -8.96 -13.19
CA ILE A 21 -2.37 -7.63 -13.18
C ILE A 21 -1.09 -7.56 -14.02
N ASP A 22 -0.31 -8.65 -14.06
CA ASP A 22 0.91 -8.74 -14.86
C ASP A 22 0.56 -8.81 -16.35
N ALA A 23 -0.50 -9.54 -16.70
CA ALA A 23 -0.98 -9.61 -18.07
C ALA A 23 -1.48 -8.24 -18.57
N VAL A 24 -2.22 -7.49 -17.74
CA VAL A 24 -2.65 -6.13 -18.05
C VAL A 24 -1.46 -5.19 -18.21
N ALA A 25 -0.48 -5.24 -17.29
CA ALA A 25 0.74 -4.44 -17.36
C ALA A 25 1.56 -4.75 -18.61
N SER A 26 1.73 -6.05 -18.93
CA SER A 26 2.40 -6.55 -20.13
C SER A 26 1.69 -6.08 -21.41
N GLY A 27 0.35 -6.13 -21.45
CA GLY A 27 -0.44 -5.63 -22.56
C GLY A 27 -0.22 -4.14 -22.81
N LYS A 28 -0.24 -3.32 -21.75
CA LYS A 28 0.08 -1.89 -21.84
C LYS A 28 1.51 -1.66 -22.35
N ALA A 29 2.48 -2.45 -21.89
CA ALA A 29 3.87 -2.36 -22.36
C ALA A 29 4.02 -2.72 -23.84
N ALA A 30 3.39 -3.81 -24.28
CA ALA A 30 3.39 -4.20 -25.69
C ALA A 30 2.73 -3.14 -26.58
N ALA A 31 1.60 -2.56 -26.16
CA ALA A 31 0.94 -1.48 -26.88
C ALA A 31 1.85 -0.26 -27.08
N ARG A 32 2.62 0.12 -26.05
CA ARG A 32 3.63 1.19 -26.17
C ARG A 32 4.76 0.83 -27.14
N SER A 33 5.26 -0.40 -27.11
CA SER A 33 6.26 -0.86 -28.07
C SER A 33 5.74 -0.86 -29.51
N VAL A 34 4.49 -1.25 -29.73
CA VAL A 34 3.83 -1.20 -31.04
C VAL A 34 3.72 0.25 -31.52
N TYR A 35 3.27 1.16 -30.66
CA TYR A 35 3.19 2.59 -30.98
C TYR A 35 4.55 3.13 -31.42
N GLN A 36 5.60 2.87 -30.65
CA GLN A 36 6.95 3.33 -30.98
C GLN A 36 7.47 2.74 -32.30
N TYR A 37 7.21 1.45 -32.54
CA TYR A 37 7.60 0.80 -33.79
C TYR A 37 6.90 1.38 -35.02
N LEU A 38 5.62 1.75 -34.90
CA LEU A 38 4.83 2.28 -36.00
C LEU A 38 5.09 3.77 -36.26
N THR A 39 5.33 4.55 -35.20
CA THR A 39 5.43 6.01 -35.29
C THR A 39 6.87 6.53 -35.31
N GLY A 40 7.82 5.74 -34.81
CA GLY A 40 9.19 6.20 -34.53
C GLY A 40 9.32 6.98 -33.22
N ASN A 41 8.19 7.38 -32.60
CA ASN A 41 8.17 8.21 -31.40
C ASN A 41 8.05 7.32 -30.15
N ALA A 42 8.91 7.57 -29.16
CA ALA A 42 8.80 6.92 -27.86
C ALA A 42 7.79 7.69 -26.99
N LEU A 43 6.93 6.95 -26.30
CA LEU A 43 6.13 7.51 -25.22
C LEU A 43 6.93 7.45 -23.92
N GLU A 44 7.16 8.61 -23.34
CA GLU A 44 7.73 8.73 -22.02
C GLU A 44 6.62 9.01 -21.01
N HIS A 45 6.88 8.65 -19.76
CA HIS A 45 5.97 8.98 -18.67
C HIS A 45 6.72 9.46 -17.45
N GLU A 46 6.12 10.44 -16.80
CA GLU A 46 6.52 10.91 -15.49
C GLU A 46 5.44 10.51 -14.50
N LEU A 47 5.82 9.70 -13.51
CA LEU A 47 4.95 9.37 -12.39
C LEU A 47 5.13 10.44 -11.31
N VAL A 48 4.11 11.26 -11.11
CA VAL A 48 4.08 12.24 -10.03
C VAL A 48 3.31 11.63 -8.86
N LYS A 49 4.02 11.38 -7.77
CA LYS A 49 3.45 11.02 -6.47
C LYS A 49 3.31 12.29 -5.63
N THR A 50 2.11 12.55 -5.14
CA THR A 50 1.84 13.71 -4.28
C THR A 50 1.27 13.25 -2.95
N HIS A 51 1.72 13.90 -1.90
CA HIS A 51 1.26 13.74 -0.53
C HIS A 51 0.49 15.01 -0.14
N VAL A 52 -0.81 14.85 0.14
CA VAL A 52 -1.67 15.96 0.55
C VAL A 52 -2.04 15.78 2.00
N VAL A 53 -1.57 16.68 2.87
CA VAL A 53 -1.91 16.68 4.30
C VAL A 53 -3.40 16.93 4.49
N LEU A 54 -4.03 16.11 5.32
CA LEU A 54 -5.43 16.22 5.69
C LEU A 54 -5.57 16.61 7.16
N ASP A 55 -5.48 17.91 7.46
CA ASP A 55 -5.41 18.45 8.83
C ASP A 55 -6.58 18.03 9.75
N ARG A 56 -7.73 17.70 9.16
CA ARG A 56 -8.95 17.33 9.89
C ARG A 56 -9.36 15.89 9.68
N TYR A 57 -8.48 15.05 9.14
CA TYR A 57 -8.78 13.65 8.92
C TYR A 57 -9.06 12.95 10.25
N ARG A 58 -10.26 12.37 10.35
CA ARG A 58 -10.71 11.54 11.47
C ARG A 58 -11.66 10.50 10.92
N ARG A 59 -11.75 9.37 11.62
CA ARG A 59 -12.75 8.34 11.35
C ARG A 59 -13.99 8.55 12.19
N GLU A 60 -15.07 7.91 11.76
CA GLU A 60 -16.32 7.81 12.46
C GLU A 60 -16.10 7.25 13.88
N ARG A 61 -16.92 7.69 14.83
CA ARG A 61 -16.82 7.20 16.21
C ARG A 61 -17.08 5.70 16.26
N GLY A 62 -16.19 4.95 16.91
CA GLY A 62 -16.30 3.50 17.04
C GLY A 62 -15.83 2.73 15.81
N TYR A 63 -15.22 3.40 14.83
CA TYR A 63 -14.69 2.77 13.62
C TYR A 63 -13.75 1.59 13.92
N GLU A 64 -12.87 1.75 14.91
CA GLU A 64 -11.93 0.72 15.36
C GLU A 64 -12.61 -0.51 16.00
N SER A 65 -13.87 -0.36 16.38
CA SER A 65 -14.67 -1.42 17.01
C SER A 65 -15.45 -2.27 16.00
N ILE A 66 -15.53 -1.86 14.73
CA ILE A 66 -16.26 -2.59 13.68
C ILE A 66 -15.41 -3.76 13.17
N ARG A 67 -15.88 -4.98 13.40
CA ARG A 67 -15.20 -6.21 12.95
C ARG A 67 -15.56 -6.57 11.52
N ARG A 68 -14.64 -7.25 10.84
CA ARG A 68 -14.88 -7.85 9.53
C ARG A 68 -15.96 -8.91 9.62
N VAL A 69 -16.96 -8.80 8.75
CA VAL A 69 -17.89 -9.88 8.44
C VAL A 69 -17.26 -10.74 7.35
N GLU A 70 -17.09 -12.03 7.60
CA GLU A 70 -16.63 -12.95 6.55
C GLU A 70 -17.69 -13.07 5.45
N VAL A 71 -17.25 -13.13 4.20
CA VAL A 71 -18.17 -13.30 3.07
C VAL A 71 -18.88 -14.64 3.24
N PRO A 72 -20.23 -14.68 3.26
CA PRO A 72 -20.96 -15.94 3.33
C PRO A 72 -20.57 -16.86 2.19
N THR A 73 -20.43 -18.14 2.50
CA THR A 73 -20.08 -19.16 1.50
C THR A 73 -21.01 -20.36 1.58
N ILE A 74 -21.20 -21.07 0.47
CA ILE A 74 -21.95 -22.34 0.49
C ILE A 74 -21.18 -23.41 1.26
N GLU A 75 -21.89 -24.37 1.82
CA GLU A 75 -21.28 -25.49 2.55
C GLU A 75 -20.33 -26.31 1.66
N PRO A 76 -19.18 -26.78 2.17
CA PRO A 76 -18.22 -27.56 1.38
C PRO A 76 -18.80 -28.79 0.68
N ALA A 77 -19.78 -29.47 1.30
CA ALA A 77 -20.46 -30.62 0.70
C ALA A 77 -21.22 -30.26 -0.59
N GLU A 78 -21.78 -29.06 -0.67
CA GLU A 78 -22.48 -28.59 -1.88
C GLU A 78 -21.50 -28.18 -2.98
N ARG A 79 -20.34 -27.62 -2.60
CA ARG A 79 -19.24 -27.31 -3.55
C ARG A 79 -18.75 -28.55 -4.28
N LEU A 80 -18.68 -29.68 -3.59
CA LEU A 80 -18.20 -30.95 -4.16
C LEU A 80 -19.18 -31.58 -5.14
N LYS A 81 -20.50 -31.41 -4.91
CA LYS A 81 -21.54 -31.95 -5.79
C LYS A 81 -21.69 -31.12 -7.06
N HIS A 82 -21.49 -29.81 -6.94
CA HIS A 82 -21.73 -28.82 -7.99
C HIS A 82 -20.52 -27.89 -8.14
N PRO A 83 -19.44 -28.32 -8.80
CA PRO A 83 -18.22 -27.53 -8.98
C PRO A 83 -18.45 -26.20 -9.73
N GLU A 84 -19.55 -26.10 -10.48
CA GLU A 84 -19.99 -24.89 -11.18
C GLU A 84 -20.56 -23.82 -10.26
N ASN A 85 -20.90 -24.16 -9.00
CA ASN A 85 -21.51 -23.21 -8.08
C ASN A 85 -20.51 -22.14 -7.62
N VAL A 86 -21.00 -20.90 -7.56
CA VAL A 86 -20.25 -19.81 -6.95
C VAL A 86 -20.12 -20.08 -5.45
N VAL A 87 -18.88 -20.05 -4.95
CA VAL A 87 -18.58 -20.35 -3.54
C VAL A 87 -19.05 -19.24 -2.62
N GLU A 88 -18.72 -18.00 -2.96
CA GLU A 88 -19.11 -16.79 -2.23
C GLU A 88 -20.50 -16.35 -2.69
N ILE A 89 -21.49 -16.45 -1.81
CA ILE A 89 -22.88 -16.10 -2.13
C ILE A 89 -23.19 -14.62 -1.87
N GLY A 90 -22.18 -13.86 -1.47
CA GLY A 90 -22.26 -12.43 -1.21
C GLY A 90 -22.89 -12.10 0.14
N TYR A 91 -22.87 -10.81 0.46
CA TYR A 91 -23.47 -10.26 1.67
C TYR A 91 -24.96 -9.99 1.50
N SER A 92 -25.71 -10.08 2.59
CA SER A 92 -26.99 -9.40 2.70
C SER A 92 -26.81 -7.88 2.58
N ARG A 93 -27.90 -7.15 2.33
CA ARG A 93 -27.85 -5.68 2.27
C ARG A 93 -27.28 -5.07 3.55
N GLU A 94 -27.64 -5.61 4.71
CA GLU A 94 -27.21 -5.11 6.02
C GLU A 94 -25.71 -5.33 6.24
N GLU A 95 -25.23 -6.55 5.95
CA GLU A 95 -23.80 -6.89 6.02
C GLU A 95 -22.98 -6.06 5.03
N ALA A 96 -23.47 -5.86 3.80
CA ALA A 96 -22.80 -5.06 2.79
C ALA A 96 -22.65 -3.59 3.24
N MET A 97 -23.68 -3.02 3.86
CA MET A 97 -23.63 -1.66 4.41
C MET A 97 -22.65 -1.56 5.59
N LEU A 98 -22.64 -2.57 6.47
CA LEU A 98 -21.71 -2.64 7.59
C LEU A 98 -20.26 -2.74 7.10
N GLU A 99 -19.99 -3.62 6.13
CA GLU A 99 -18.67 -3.80 5.55
C GLU A 99 -18.18 -2.56 4.79
N ALA A 100 -19.07 -1.89 4.05
CA ALA A 100 -18.76 -0.63 3.39
C ALA A 100 -18.38 0.47 4.41
N SER A 101 -19.04 0.51 5.58
CA SER A 101 -18.72 1.47 6.65
C SER A 101 -17.32 1.27 7.26
N ARG A 102 -16.71 0.09 7.04
CA ARG A 102 -15.38 -0.27 7.53
C ARG A 102 -14.25 0.11 6.55
N CYS A 103 -14.55 0.77 5.43
CA CYS A 103 -13.57 1.20 4.43
C CYS A 103 -12.29 1.74 5.07
N LEU A 104 -11.11 1.26 4.69
CA LEU A 104 -9.85 1.68 5.33
C LEU A 104 -9.35 3.07 4.88
N ASP A 105 -9.99 3.69 3.88
CA ASP A 105 -9.44 4.85 3.15
C ASP A 105 -7.97 4.59 2.77
N CYS A 106 -7.73 3.53 1.99
CA CYS A 106 -6.39 3.01 1.70
C CYS A 106 -5.44 4.04 1.06
N GLY A 107 -6.00 5.10 0.44
CA GLY A 107 -5.25 6.23 -0.09
C GLY A 107 -4.74 7.21 0.98
N VAL A 108 -5.18 7.11 2.24
CA VAL A 108 -4.76 7.98 3.35
C VAL A 108 -3.88 7.20 4.33
N THR A 109 -2.65 7.64 4.56
CA THR A 109 -1.69 6.99 5.47
C THR A 109 -1.16 7.96 6.52
N PRO A 110 -0.84 7.50 7.74
CA PRO A 110 0.03 8.26 8.63
C PRO A 110 1.42 8.42 8.00
N VAL A 111 1.99 9.61 8.09
CA VAL A 111 3.36 9.94 7.73
C VAL A 111 4.06 10.49 8.97
N PHE A 112 5.26 9.99 9.25
CA PHE A 112 5.99 10.26 10.49
C PHE A 112 7.17 11.18 10.21
N ASP A 113 7.27 12.25 11.00
CA ASP A 113 8.39 13.16 10.99
C ASP A 113 9.32 12.86 12.17
N GLY A 114 10.42 12.15 11.88
CA GLY A 114 11.43 11.78 12.86
C GLY A 114 12.09 12.98 13.54
N SER A 115 12.17 14.14 12.87
CA SER A 115 12.83 15.34 13.41
C SER A 115 12.02 16.02 14.53
N ARG A 116 10.71 15.78 14.58
CA ARG A 116 9.81 16.30 15.62
C ARG A 116 9.47 15.26 16.69
N CYS A 117 9.72 13.98 16.43
CA CYS A 117 9.37 12.90 17.34
C CYS A 117 10.18 12.98 18.64
N VAL A 118 9.49 12.91 19.78
CA VAL A 118 10.11 12.92 21.13
C VAL A 118 10.13 11.53 21.79
N LEU A 119 9.91 10.47 21.00
CA LEU A 119 9.94 9.06 21.44
C LEU A 119 9.05 8.74 22.66
N CYS A 120 7.92 9.44 22.82
CA CYS A 120 7.02 9.23 23.96
C CYS A 120 6.20 7.92 23.90
N GLY A 121 6.22 7.20 22.77
CA GLY A 121 5.47 5.95 22.58
C GLY A 121 3.95 6.10 22.45
N GLY A 122 3.40 7.32 22.54
CA GLY A 122 1.94 7.53 22.54
C GLY A 122 1.22 7.04 21.28
N CYS A 123 1.89 7.04 20.13
CA CYS A 123 1.33 6.53 18.88
C CYS A 123 1.15 5.00 18.87
N ALA A 124 2.08 4.26 19.50
CA ALA A 124 1.98 2.81 19.64
C ALA A 124 0.95 2.44 20.71
N ASP A 125 0.95 3.13 21.85
CA ASP A 125 0.01 2.93 22.96
C ASP A 125 -1.47 3.10 22.54
N VAL A 126 -1.77 4.14 21.74
CA VAL A 126 -3.14 4.40 21.30
C VAL A 126 -3.60 3.53 20.13
N CYS A 127 -2.71 2.73 19.53
CA CYS A 127 -3.00 1.99 18.31
C CYS A 127 -3.95 0.81 18.60
N PRO A 128 -5.20 0.80 18.10
CA PRO A 128 -6.18 -0.22 18.44
C PRO A 128 -5.86 -1.59 17.82
N THR A 129 -4.99 -1.62 16.81
CA THR A 129 -4.57 -2.83 16.13
C THR A 129 -3.12 -3.20 16.39
N GLU A 130 -2.43 -2.49 17.29
CA GLU A 130 -1.02 -2.70 17.63
C GLU A 130 -0.10 -2.76 16.38
N CYS A 131 -0.42 -1.97 15.36
CA CYS A 131 0.34 -1.97 14.11
C CYS A 131 1.63 -1.15 14.17
N LEU A 132 1.91 -0.46 15.28
CA LEU A 132 3.09 0.37 15.46
C LEU A 132 3.99 -0.20 16.57
N LYS A 133 5.30 -0.25 16.31
CA LYS A 133 6.32 -0.61 17.30
C LYS A 133 7.47 0.40 17.26
N LEU A 134 7.92 0.84 18.43
CA LEU A 134 9.16 1.61 18.55
C LEU A 134 10.27 0.62 18.91
N ILE A 135 11.30 0.53 18.07
CA ILE A 135 12.40 -0.42 18.23
C ILE A 135 13.71 0.34 18.04
N SER A 136 14.69 0.04 18.89
CA SER A 136 16.07 0.54 18.74
C SER A 136 16.69 0.03 17.43
N LEU A 137 17.44 0.88 16.71
CA LEU A 137 17.97 0.51 15.38
C LEU A 137 18.96 -0.67 15.44
N ASP A 138 19.70 -0.82 16.54
CA ASP A 138 20.64 -1.95 16.74
C ASP A 138 19.96 -3.33 16.75
N LYS A 139 18.64 -3.38 16.95
CA LYS A 139 17.86 -4.63 17.00
C LYS A 139 17.23 -5.01 15.67
N LEU A 140 17.54 -4.27 14.61
CA LEU A 140 16.97 -4.47 13.29
C LEU A 140 18.05 -4.90 12.31
N GLU A 141 17.71 -5.88 11.49
CA GLU A 141 18.50 -6.29 10.34
C GLU A 141 17.89 -5.65 9.11
N PHE A 142 18.72 -4.92 8.36
CA PHE A 142 18.32 -4.17 7.19
C PHE A 142 19.01 -4.73 5.95
N ASP A 143 18.43 -4.46 4.77
CA ASP A 143 19.16 -4.67 3.53
C ASP A 143 20.13 -3.50 3.28
N THR A 144 20.98 -3.67 2.26
CA THR A 144 22.01 -2.67 1.91
C THR A 144 21.43 -1.32 1.52
N GLU A 145 20.20 -1.27 1.02
CA GLU A 145 19.54 -0.02 0.62
C GLU A 145 19.15 0.76 1.86
N VAL A 146 18.49 0.11 2.82
CA VAL A 146 18.08 0.73 4.08
C VAL A 146 19.28 1.14 4.93
N ASP A 147 20.34 0.33 4.99
CA ASP A 147 21.59 0.72 5.67
C ASP A 147 22.19 2.01 5.09
N SER A 148 22.20 2.15 3.76
CA SER A 148 22.67 3.36 3.09
C SER A 148 21.81 4.58 3.42
N MET A 149 20.49 4.42 3.50
CA MET A 149 19.58 5.50 3.89
C MET A 149 19.77 5.93 5.34
N ILE A 150 20.02 4.98 6.24
CA ILE A 150 20.32 5.24 7.65
C ILE A 150 21.63 6.05 7.74
N GLY A 151 22.69 5.60 7.07
CA GLY A 151 23.97 6.32 7.02
C GLY A 151 23.84 7.74 6.44
N ALA A 152 23.02 7.92 5.39
CA ALA A 152 22.76 9.24 4.83
C ALA A 152 21.95 10.16 5.77
N SER A 153 21.10 9.59 6.62
CA SER A 153 20.22 10.35 7.52
C SER A 153 20.85 10.67 8.87
N LEU A 154 21.63 9.73 9.42
CA LEU A 154 22.20 9.81 10.77
C LEU A 154 23.72 10.01 10.77
N GLY A 155 24.40 9.76 9.65
CA GLY A 155 25.85 9.70 9.51
C GLY A 155 26.37 8.26 9.49
N GLU A 156 27.47 8.00 8.77
CA GLU A 156 28.04 6.65 8.60
C GLU A 156 28.51 6.03 9.93
N ASP A 157 28.93 6.86 10.89
CA ASP A 157 29.42 6.43 12.22
C ASP A 157 28.36 6.59 13.33
N ALA A 158 27.07 6.71 12.98
CA ALA A 158 26.01 6.90 13.96
C ALA A 158 25.89 5.70 14.92
N ASP A 159 25.82 5.97 16.22
CA ASP A 159 25.50 4.95 17.21
C ASP A 159 24.04 4.52 17.08
N LEU A 160 23.80 3.33 16.55
CA LEU A 160 22.46 2.78 16.33
C LEU A 160 21.70 2.52 17.65
N THR A 161 22.39 2.44 18.79
CA THR A 161 21.74 2.25 20.10
C THR A 161 21.07 3.53 20.63
N GLU A 162 21.50 4.69 20.14
CA GLU A 162 20.93 6.01 20.47
C GLU A 162 19.78 6.41 19.52
N ASN A 163 19.44 5.54 18.56
CA ASN A 163 18.46 5.81 17.52
C ASN A 163 17.35 4.76 17.51
N SER A 164 16.16 5.16 17.05
CA SER A 164 14.98 4.28 17.03
C SER A 164 14.24 4.36 15.72
N ALA A 165 13.67 3.23 15.28
CA ALA A 165 12.71 3.14 14.19
C ALA A 165 11.28 3.02 14.73
N ILE A 166 10.35 3.60 13.99
CA ILE A 166 8.92 3.29 14.11
C ILE A 166 8.59 2.26 13.02
N LEU A 167 8.38 1.02 13.41
CA LEU A 167 7.90 -0.01 12.50
C LEU A 167 6.38 0.06 12.41
N LYS A 168 5.88 0.10 11.17
CA LYS A 168 4.46 0.09 10.87
C LYS A 168 4.11 -1.16 10.08
N ASP A 169 3.21 -1.96 10.64
CA ASP A 169 2.54 -3.05 9.96
C ASP A 169 1.40 -2.47 9.11
N GLU A 170 1.59 -2.43 7.79
CA GLU A 170 0.60 -1.92 6.85
C GLU A 170 -0.66 -2.78 6.79
N ASP A 171 -0.55 -4.09 6.99
CA ASP A 171 -1.66 -5.04 6.90
C ASP A 171 -2.60 -4.91 8.11
N ARG A 172 -2.06 -4.49 9.27
CA ARG A 172 -2.85 -4.23 10.49
C ARG A 172 -3.33 -2.79 10.61
N CYS A 173 -2.76 -1.84 9.86
CA CYS A 173 -3.09 -0.43 10.00
C CYS A 173 -4.47 -0.11 9.39
N ILE A 174 -5.45 0.22 10.24
CA ILE A 174 -6.82 0.56 9.80
C ILE A 174 -7.01 2.05 9.46
N ARG A 175 -5.92 2.84 9.42
CA ARG A 175 -5.96 4.29 9.10
C ARG A 175 -6.96 5.09 9.96
N CYS A 176 -7.06 4.75 11.25
CA CYS A 176 -7.96 5.41 12.20
C CYS A 176 -7.50 6.81 12.66
N ALA A 177 -6.26 7.20 12.33
CA ALA A 177 -5.62 8.45 12.73
C ALA A 177 -5.40 8.67 14.22
N LEU A 178 -5.68 7.68 15.07
CA LEU A 178 -5.47 7.80 16.52
C LEU A 178 -4.01 8.11 16.87
N CYS A 179 -3.04 7.56 16.13
CA CYS A 179 -1.62 7.89 16.30
C CYS A 179 -1.33 9.38 16.05
N ALA A 180 -1.90 9.97 14.99
CA ALA A 180 -1.77 11.39 14.68
C ALA A 180 -2.43 12.26 15.76
N ILE A 181 -3.66 11.92 16.15
CA ILE A 181 -4.42 12.65 17.17
C ILE A 181 -3.73 12.62 18.55
N ARG A 182 -3.05 11.51 18.88
CA ARG A 182 -2.37 11.33 20.16
C ARG A 182 -1.00 11.99 20.22
N CYS A 183 -0.39 12.30 19.09
CA CYS A 183 0.96 12.83 19.04
C CYS A 183 1.04 14.20 19.73
N PRO A 184 1.84 14.37 20.80
CA PRO A 184 1.89 15.63 21.56
C PRO A 184 2.69 16.74 20.86
N VAL A 185 3.40 16.40 19.77
CA VAL A 185 4.36 17.27 19.07
C VAL A 185 4.06 17.34 17.56
N ASP A 186 2.85 16.90 17.17
CA ASP A 186 2.36 16.88 15.79
C ASP A 186 3.26 16.15 14.79
N ALA A 187 4.17 15.28 15.26
CA ALA A 187 5.13 14.53 14.44
C ALA A 187 4.49 13.49 13.50
N ILE A 188 3.16 13.38 13.46
CA ILE A 188 2.43 12.44 12.63
C ILE A 188 1.31 13.18 11.91
N SER A 189 1.38 13.25 10.58
CA SER A 189 0.33 13.76 9.71
C SER A 189 -0.47 12.62 9.10
N MET A 190 -1.74 12.85 8.77
CA MET A 190 -2.51 11.95 7.91
C MET A 190 -2.53 12.53 6.52
N GLU A 191 -2.03 11.77 5.54
CA GLU A 191 -1.81 12.29 4.20
C GLU A 191 -2.46 11.40 3.15
N ARG A 192 -3.11 12.02 2.17
CA ARG A 192 -3.59 11.33 0.97
C ARG A 192 -2.47 11.21 -0.04
N VAL A 193 -2.17 9.98 -0.42
CA VAL A 193 -1.23 9.67 -1.50
C VAL A 193 -2.00 9.60 -2.80
N THR A 194 -1.63 10.44 -3.75
CA THR A 194 -2.19 10.43 -5.11
C THR A 194 -1.08 10.19 -6.12
N PHE A 195 -1.39 9.40 -7.14
CA PHE A 195 -0.51 9.16 -8.28
C PHE A 195 -1.14 9.77 -9.51
N SER A 196 -0.37 10.56 -10.25
CA SER A 196 -0.73 11.01 -11.58
C SER A 196 0.39 10.62 -12.55
N THR A 197 0.01 10.22 -13.75
CA THR A 197 0.97 9.84 -14.79
C THR A 197 0.80 10.78 -15.95
N ASN A 198 1.80 11.63 -16.16
CA ASN A 198 1.87 12.50 -17.32
C ASN A 198 2.57 11.74 -18.45
N TRP A 199 1.95 11.73 -19.63
CA TRP A 199 2.50 11.07 -20.81
C TRP A 199 2.91 12.12 -21.84
N SER A 200 4.10 11.96 -22.41
CA SER A 200 4.62 12.79 -23.49
C SER A 200 5.15 11.90 -24.62
N SER A 201 5.16 12.43 -25.85
CA SER A 201 5.88 11.84 -26.97
C SER A 201 7.11 12.68 -27.26
N LEU A 202 8.26 12.04 -27.45
CA LEU A 202 9.43 12.66 -28.08
C LEU A 202 9.20 12.88 -29.58
#